data_AF-A0A523QDD1-F1
#
_entry.id   AF-A0A523QDD1-F1
#
_cell.length_a   1.000
_cell.length_b   1.000
_cell.length_c   1.000
_cell.angle_alpha   90.00
_cell.angle_beta   90.00
_cell.angle_gamma   90.00
#
_symmetry.space_group_name_H-M   'P 1'
#
loop_
_entity.id
_entity.type
_entity.pdbx_description
1 polymer ?
#
loop_
_entity_poly.entity_id
_entity_poly.type
_entity_poly.pdbx_seq_one_letter_code
_entity_poly.pdbx_strand_id
1 'polypeptide(L)' 'MSLDIGEGAALKKIVIIATLHNRGEENSYLKELISRRGHQPFIIDIGYRGELSLEADITADEVARTAGTDIKKLRG' A
#
# COMPACT_ATOMS: atom_id res chain seq x y z
N MET A 1 9.07 41.61 3.95
CA MET A 1 9.34 40.29 3.33
C MET A 1 8.41 39.31 4.03
N SER A 2 7.22 39.14 3.47
CA SER A 2 6.18 38.30 4.05
C SER A 2 6.58 36.85 3.80
N LEU A 3 6.77 36.07 4.86
CA LEU A 3 6.92 34.62 4.76
C LEU A 3 5.52 34.06 4.54
N ASP A 4 5.21 33.71 3.29
CA ASP A 4 4.12 32.81 2.97
C ASP A 4 4.43 31.45 3.62
N ILE A 5 3.96 31.26 4.86
CA ILE A 5 3.83 29.93 5.44
C ILE A 5 2.56 29.31 4.85
N GLY A 6 2.67 28.89 3.58
CA GLY A 6 1.66 28.03 2.95
C GLY A 6 1.38 26.84 3.88
N GLU A 7 0.09 26.54 4.05
CA GLU A 7 -0.46 25.35 4.69
C GLU A 7 0.55 24.19 4.64
N GLY A 8 1.06 23.78 5.81
CA GLY A 8 2.17 22.82 5.92
C GLY A 8 1.90 21.63 4.99
N ALA A 9 2.63 21.56 3.88
CA ALA A 9 2.20 20.75 2.75
C ALA A 9 2.10 19.28 3.17
N ALA A 10 0.87 18.77 3.30
CA ALA A 10 0.65 17.39 3.68
C ALA A 10 1.31 16.48 2.64
N LEU A 11 2.10 15.51 3.10
CA LEU A 11 2.79 14.57 2.21
C LEU A 11 1.76 13.92 1.29
N LYS A 12 1.95 14.05 -0.03
CA LYS A 12 1.07 13.38 -0.99
C LYS A 12 1.21 11.87 -0.81
N LYS A 13 0.07 11.18 -0.66
CA LYS A 13 0.01 9.73 -0.52
C LYS A 13 0.06 9.08 -1.89
N ILE A 14 0.95 8.11 -2.08
CA ILE A 14 1.08 7.31 -3.30
C ILE A 14 0.71 5.87 -2.96
N VAL A 15 -0.33 5.38 -3.63
CA VAL A 15 -0.85 4.02 -3.41
C VAL A 15 -0.11 3.03 -4.32
N ILE A 16 0.41 1.97 -3.72
CA ILE A 16 0.97 0.81 -4.41
C ILE A 16 -0.05 -0.32 -4.30
N ILE A 17 -0.55 -0.81 -5.43
CA ILE A 17 -1.45 -1.97 -5.49
C ILE A 17 -0.64 -3.15 -5.99
N ALA A 18 -0.51 -4.20 -5.18
CA ALA A 18 0.37 -5.32 -5.48
C ALA A 18 -0.13 -6.65 -4.90
N THR A 19 0.42 -7.75 -5.40
CA THR A 19 0.31 -9.08 -4.77
C THR A 19 1.56 -9.33 -3.95
N LEU A 20 1.45 -9.34 -2.62
CA LEU A 20 2.65 -9.24 -1.79
C LEU A 20 3.37 -10.56 -1.51
N HIS A 21 2.71 -11.71 -1.58
CA HIS A 21 3.30 -12.99 -1.14
C HIS A 21 4.70 -13.30 -1.71
N ASN A 22 4.93 -13.01 -3.00
CA ASN A 22 6.21 -13.26 -3.69
C ASN A 22 6.91 -11.99 -4.19
N ARG A 23 6.41 -10.80 -3.82
CA ARG A 23 6.95 -9.52 -4.28
C ARG A 23 7.19 -8.53 -3.13
N GLY A 24 7.38 -9.03 -1.90
CA GLY A 24 7.56 -8.20 -0.73
C GLY A 24 8.80 -7.30 -0.84
N GLU A 25 9.92 -7.82 -1.35
CA GLU A 25 11.17 -7.07 -1.47
C GLU A 25 11.06 -5.91 -2.47
N GLU A 26 10.50 -6.15 -3.66
CA GLU A 26 10.34 -5.10 -4.68
C GLU A 26 9.40 -4.00 -4.20
N ASN A 27 8.32 -4.37 -3.51
CA ASN A 27 7.38 -3.40 -2.96
C ASN A 27 7.97 -2.63 -1.78
N SER A 28 8.79 -3.26 -0.94
CA SER A 28 9.53 -2.58 0.12
C SER A 28 10.50 -1.53 -0.45
N TYR A 29 11.23 -1.89 -1.51
CA TYR A 29 12.10 -0.96 -2.22
C TYR A 29 11.32 0.22 -2.83
N LEU A 30 10.14 -0.03 -3.41
CA LEU A 30 9.26 1.04 -3.90
C LEU A 30 8.77 1.97 -2.77
N LYS A 31 8.40 1.44 -1.59
CA LYS A 31 8.05 2.27 -0.42
C LYS A 31 9.20 3.20 -0.07
N GLU A 32 10.42 2.67 -0.03
CA GLU A 32 11.61 3.45 0.29
C GLU A 32 11.83 4.57 -0.75
N LEU A 33 11.71 4.27 -2.04
CA LEU A 33 11.85 5.25 -3.12
C LEU A 33 10.78 6.34 -3.09
N ILE A 34 9.55 6.02 -2.69
CA ILE A 34 8.45 6.98 -2.51
C ILE A 34 8.73 7.88 -1.30
N SER A 35 9.09 7.28 -0.17
CA SER A 35 9.45 8.03 1.05
C SER A 35 10.62 8.98 0.83
N ARG A 36 11.68 8.52 0.15
CA ARG A 36 12.86 9.35 -0.20
C ARG A 36 12.51 10.55 -1.09
N ARG A 37 11.38 10.53 -1.78
CA ARG A 37 10.89 11.64 -2.61
C ARG A 37 9.95 12.60 -1.87
N GLY A 38 9.74 12.42 -0.57
CA GLY A 38 8.85 13.27 0.22
C GLY A 38 7.37 12.96 0.01
N HIS A 39 7.04 11.69 -0.25
CA HIS A 39 5.68 11.20 -0.39
C HIS A 39 5.40 10.12 0.65
N GLN A 40 4.12 9.89 0.95
CA GLN A 40 3.70 8.83 1.86
C GLN A 40 3.33 7.58 1.06
N PRO A 41 4.11 6.48 1.09
CA PRO A 41 3.69 5.22 0.48
C PRO A 41 2.50 4.63 1.23
N PHE A 42 1.63 3.93 0.52
CA PHE A 42 0.49 3.20 1.07
C PHE A 42 0.24 1.94 0.25
N ILE A 43 0.31 0.76 0.87
CA ILE A 43 0.22 -0.53 0.20
C ILE A 43 -1.17 -1.12 0.34
N ILE A 44 -1.76 -1.50 -0.79
CA ILE A 44 -2.96 -2.33 -0.86
C ILE A 44 -2.55 -3.68 -1.45
N ASP A 45 -2.69 -4.73 -0.65
CA ASP A 45 -2.53 -6.10 -1.14
C ASP A 45 -3.81 -6.56 -1.84
N ILE A 46 -3.64 -7.14 -3.03
CA ILE A 46 -4.70 -7.79 -3.81
C ILE A 46 -4.39 -9.27 -4.06
N GLY A 47 -3.43 -9.83 -3.33
CA GLY A 47 -3.02 -11.22 -3.39
C GLY A 47 -4.06 -12.17 -2.78
N TYR A 48 -4.38 -13.24 -3.50
CA TYR A 48 -5.31 -14.26 -3.01
C TYR A 48 -4.60 -15.53 -2.53
N ARG A 49 -3.27 -15.65 -2.57
CA ARG A 49 -2.54 -16.86 -2.13
C ARG A 49 -1.23 -16.52 -1.43
N GLY A 50 -0.73 -17.47 -0.65
CA GLY A 50 0.59 -17.43 -0.01
C GLY A 50 0.62 -16.56 1.25
N GLU A 51 1.66 -16.76 2.05
CA GLU A 51 1.95 -15.90 3.20
C GLU A 51 2.53 -14.58 2.71
N LEU A 52 2.20 -13.49 3.42
CA LEU A 52 2.71 -12.17 3.08
C LEU A 52 4.21 -12.07 3.41
N SER A 53 5.01 -11.65 2.45
CA SER A 53 6.41 -11.27 2.67
C SER A 53 6.59 -9.78 2.98
N LEU A 54 5.49 -9.01 3.00
CA LEU A 54 5.46 -7.59 3.37
C LEU A 54 4.09 -7.24 3.97
N GLU A 55 4.08 -6.43 5.02
CA GLU A 55 2.85 -5.92 5.64
C GLU A 55 2.16 -4.89 4.72
N ALA A 56 0.86 -5.07 4.51
CA ALA A 56 0.01 -4.16 3.74
C ALA A 56 -0.71 -3.18 4.66
N ASP A 57 -0.93 -1.96 4.19
CA ASP A 57 -1.80 -0.98 4.88
C ASP A 57 -3.29 -1.34 4.71
N ILE A 58 -3.65 -1.98 3.59
CA ILE A 58 -4.92 -2.68 3.40
C ILE A 58 -4.63 -4.09 2.89
N THR A 59 -5.09 -5.08 3.62
CA THR A 59 -4.93 -6.50 3.27
C THR A 59 -5.91 -6.95 2.18
N ALA A 60 -5.58 -8.02 1.45
CA ALA A 60 -6.52 -8.59 0.47
C ALA A 60 -7.84 -9.07 1.10
N ASP A 61 -7.79 -9.51 2.37
CA ASP A 61 -8.95 -9.85 3.17
C ASP A 61 -9.86 -8.63 3.43
N GLU A 62 -9.30 -7.44 3.66
CA GLU A 62 -10.07 -6.18 3.76
C GLU A 62 -10.63 -5.73 2.42
N VAL A 63 -9.86 -5.85 1.34
CA VAL A 63 -10.33 -5.57 -0.03
C VAL A 63 -11.53 -6.45 -0.38
N ALA A 64 -11.44 -7.76 -0.17
CA ALA A 64 -12.52 -8.70 -0.47
C ALA A 64 -13.79 -8.39 0.34
N ARG A 65 -13.65 -8.12 1.65
CA ARG A 65 -14.78 -7.74 2.51
C ARG A 65 -15.46 -6.47 2.00
N THR A 66 -14.69 -5.45 1.64
CA THR A 66 -15.21 -4.19 1.10
C THR A 66 -15.92 -4.39 -0.24
N ALA A 67 -15.45 -5.33 -1.06
CA ALA A 67 -16.08 -5.73 -2.31
C ALA A 67 -17.33 -6.63 -2.14
N GLY A 68 -17.76 -6.92 -0.90
CA GLY A 68 -18.94 -7.74 -0.61
C GLY A 68 -18.70 -9.25 -0.77
N THR A 69 -17.45 -9.70 -0.67
CA THR A 69 -17.08 -11.11 -0.76
C THR A 69 -16.12 -11.53 0.35
N ASP A 70 -15.78 -12.82 0.40
CA ASP A 70 -14.74 -13.38 1.27
C ASP A 70 -13.59 -13.85 0.38
N ILE A 71 -12.36 -13.45 0.70
CA ILE A 71 -11.17 -13.86 -0.03
C ILE A 71 -11.01 -15.39 -0.03
N LYS A 72 -11.57 -16.08 0.97
CA LYS A 72 -11.62 -17.56 1.04
C LYS A 72 -12.37 -18.18 -0.13
N LYS A 73 -13.28 -17.46 -0.79
CA LYS A 73 -13.95 -17.96 -2.01
C LYS A 73 -13.02 -17.98 -3.22
N LEU A 74 -11.92 -17.22 -3.18
CA LEU A 74 -10.89 -17.17 -4.21
C LEU A 74 -9.67 -18.04 -3.85
N ARG A 75 -9.49 -18.33 -2.56
CA ARG A 75 -8.52 -19.31 -2.03
C ARG A 75 -9.12 -20.72 -2.14
N GLY A 76 -8.75 -21.43 -3.19
CA GLY A 76 -9.06 -22.86 -3.33
C GLY A 76 -8.35 -23.71 -2.28
#